data_AF-A0A970Z0E4-F1
#
_entry.id   AF-A0A970Z0E4-F1
#
_cell.length_a   1.000
_cell.length_b   1.000
_cell.length_c   1.000
_cell.angle_alpha   90.00
_cell.angle_beta   90.00
_cell.angle_gamma   90.00
#
_symmetry.space_group_name_H-M   'P 1'
#
loop_
_entity.id
_entity.type
_entity.pdbx_description
1 polymer ?
#
loop_
_entity_poly.entity_id
_entity_poly.type
_entity_poly.pdbx_seq_one_letter_code
_entity_poly.pdbx_strand_id
1 'polypeptide(L)'
;MCRQATLVLPARSDAPHRARGFLREHLLRWELIPPGPSALLDDAALALSELVTNGVRHGEGPLEVGIEHRDDTIYLRVRDSGGCVVPMQPVPAAPTAVSGRGLLIIAALSVAWGVVYERFGKSVWCRMSVDRALAASEVTPRRAGPRGGR
;
A
#
# COMPACT_ATOMS: atom_id res chain seq x y z
N MET A 1 -11.97 -15.47 5.18
CA MET A 1 -13.03 -14.65 4.56
C MET A 1 -12.38 -13.35 4.09
N CYS A 2 -12.54 -12.93 2.84
CA CYS A 2 -12.00 -11.66 2.33
C CYS A 2 -12.97 -10.52 2.67
N ARG A 3 -12.46 -9.43 3.24
CA ARG A 3 -13.21 -8.20 3.54
C ARG A 3 -12.58 -7.06 2.75
N GLN A 4 -13.38 -6.19 2.15
CA GLN A 4 -12.87 -5.06 1.38
C GLN A 4 -13.77 -3.84 1.50
N ALA A 5 -13.19 -2.65 1.33
CA ALA A 5 -13.91 -1.40 1.27
C ALA A 5 -13.17 -0.40 0.37
N THR A 6 -13.95 0.50 -0.23
CA THR A 6 -13.43 1.54 -1.14
C THR A 6 -13.99 2.92 -0.78
N LEU A 7 -13.17 3.95 -0.93
CA LEU A 7 -13.53 5.36 -0.76
C LEU A 7 -12.98 6.19 -1.93
N VAL A 8 -13.81 7.03 -2.53
CA VAL A 8 -13.36 8.00 -3.55
C VAL A 8 -13.10 9.36 -2.91
N LEU A 9 -11.94 9.93 -3.18
CA LEU A 9 -11.47 11.20 -2.63
C LEU A 9 -11.10 12.17 -3.77
N PRO A 10 -11.49 13.45 -3.68
CA PRO A 10 -10.86 14.48 -4.50
C PRO A 10 -9.34 14.52 -4.26
N ALA A 11 -8.54 14.75 -5.29
CA ALA A 11 -7.09 14.87 -5.18
C ALA A 11 -6.69 16.22 -4.56
N ARG A 12 -6.98 16.41 -3.27
CA ARG A 12 -6.72 17.63 -2.51
C ARG A 12 -5.96 17.34 -1.21
N SER A 13 -5.44 18.38 -0.57
CA SER A 13 -4.52 18.26 0.58
C SER A 13 -5.09 17.56 1.82
N ASP A 14 -6.41 17.49 1.99
CA ASP A 14 -7.04 16.79 3.11
C ASP A 14 -7.24 15.28 2.86
N ALA A 15 -7.04 14.79 1.63
CA ALA A 15 -7.31 13.41 1.25
C ALA A 15 -6.57 12.39 2.14
N PRO A 16 -5.29 12.59 2.53
CA PRO A 16 -4.62 11.69 3.46
C PRO A 16 -5.32 11.58 4.83
N HIS A 17 -5.83 12.69 5.37
CA HIS A 17 -6.54 12.67 6.65
C HIS A 17 -7.84 11.84 6.56
N ARG A 18 -8.60 12.05 5.48
CA ARG A 18 -9.84 11.28 5.24
C ARG A 18 -9.57 9.79 5.03
N ALA A 19 -8.50 9.45 4.30
CA ALA A 19 -8.08 8.08 4.09
C ALA A 19 -7.69 7.37 5.41
N ARG A 20 -6.99 8.07 6.33
CA ARG A 20 -6.68 7.52 7.65
C ARG A 20 -7.94 7.23 8.48
N GLY A 21 -8.92 8.14 8.47
CA GLY A 21 -10.19 7.93 9.15
C GLY A 21 -10.92 6.68 8.62
N PHE A 22 -11.00 6.58 7.29
CA PHE A 22 -11.58 5.43 6.60
C PHE A 22 -10.89 4.10 6.94
N LEU A 23 -9.55 4.10 6.96
CA LEU A 23 -8.77 2.93 7.36
C LEU A 23 -9.06 2.54 8.81
N ARG A 24 -8.96 3.48 9.76
CA ARG A 24 -9.20 3.22 11.18
C ARG A 24 -10.58 2.62 11.42
N GLU A 25 -11.61 3.19 10.80
CA GLU A 25 -12.98 2.72 10.91
C GLU A 25 -13.10 1.24 10.51
N HIS A 26 -12.51 0.85 9.38
CA HIS A 26 -12.62 -0.51 8.88
C HIS A 26 -11.73 -1.51 9.62
N LEU A 27 -10.53 -1.12 10.04
CA LEU A 27 -9.69 -2.00 10.88
C LEU A 27 -10.36 -2.29 12.22
N LEU A 28 -11.06 -1.31 12.82
CA LEU A 28 -11.88 -1.52 14.02
C LEU A 28 -13.09 -2.41 13.73
N ARG A 29 -13.85 -2.11 12.68
CA ARG A 29 -15.05 -2.88 12.29
C ARG A 29 -14.71 -4.34 11.96
N TRP A 30 -13.51 -4.57 11.44
CA TRP A 30 -13.01 -5.91 11.11
C TRP A 30 -12.27 -6.57 12.28
N GLU A 31 -12.23 -5.94 13.46
CA GLU A 31 -11.62 -6.48 14.67
C GLU A 31 -10.12 -6.80 14.49
N LEU A 32 -9.44 -6.09 13.59
CA LEU A 32 -8.00 -6.25 13.34
C LEU A 32 -7.15 -5.43 14.31
N ILE A 33 -7.76 -4.44 14.95
CA ILE A 33 -7.12 -3.59 15.95
C ILE A 33 -8.06 -3.36 17.14
N PRO A 34 -7.52 -3.13 18.35
CA PRO A 34 -8.33 -2.70 19.48
C PRO A 34 -8.78 -1.23 19.31
N PRO A 35 -9.77 -0.76 20.10
CA PRO A 35 -10.20 0.66 20.13
C PRO A 35 -9.09 1.67 20.49
N GLY A 36 -8.02 1.20 21.14
CA GLY A 36 -6.89 2.00 21.62
C GLY A 36 -5.70 2.06 20.65
N PRO A 37 -4.48 2.30 21.19
CA PRO A 37 -3.24 2.32 20.41
C PRO A 37 -3.01 0.99 19.68
N SER A 38 -2.49 1.07 18.45
CA SER A 38 -2.18 -0.10 17.63
C SER A 38 -1.06 0.21 16.67
N ALA A 39 0.07 -0.50 16.79
CA ALA A 39 1.20 -0.36 15.88
C ALA A 39 0.80 -0.67 14.42
N LEU A 40 -0.12 -1.63 14.23
CA LEU A 40 -0.66 -1.95 12.91
C LEU A 40 -1.41 -0.76 12.31
N LEU A 41 -2.23 -0.07 13.11
CA LEU A 41 -2.93 1.13 12.65
C LEU A 41 -1.93 2.24 12.30
N ASP A 42 -0.93 2.47 13.14
CA ASP A 42 0.06 3.53 12.93
C ASP A 42 0.84 3.30 11.63
N ASP A 43 1.35 2.09 11.43
CA ASP A 43 2.08 1.69 10.22
C ASP A 43 1.17 1.79 8.97
N ALA A 44 -0.03 1.20 9.02
CA ALA A 44 -0.94 1.17 7.87
C ALA A 44 -1.47 2.58 7.53
N ALA A 45 -1.74 3.42 8.53
CA ALA A 45 -2.17 4.79 8.34
C ALA A 45 -1.06 5.66 7.73
N LEU A 46 0.20 5.43 8.13
CA LEU A 46 1.35 6.10 7.54
C LEU A 46 1.54 5.66 6.08
N ALA A 47 1.55 4.36 5.81
CA ALA A 47 1.67 3.83 4.45
C ALA A 47 0.55 4.35 3.53
N LEU A 48 -0.70 4.32 4.00
CA LEU A 48 -1.84 4.84 3.23
C LEU A 48 -1.72 6.35 3.01
N SER A 49 -1.25 7.11 4.00
CA SER A 49 -1.06 8.55 3.86
C SER A 49 -0.02 8.89 2.79
N GLU A 50 1.08 8.13 2.72
CA GLU A 50 2.09 8.31 1.68
C GLU A 50 1.55 7.92 0.29
N LEU A 51 0.79 6.82 0.18
CA LEU A 51 0.14 6.42 -1.08
C LEU A 51 -0.81 7.51 -1.59
N VAL A 52 -1.68 8.03 -0.72
CA VAL A 52 -2.63 9.09 -1.07
C VAL A 52 -1.90 10.41 -1.37
N THR A 53 -0.86 10.76 -0.61
CA THR A 53 -0.04 11.95 -0.87
C THR A 53 0.63 11.87 -2.23
N ASN A 54 1.15 10.70 -2.61
CA ASN A 54 1.68 10.48 -3.96
C ASN A 54 0.61 10.63 -5.03
N GLY A 55 -0.59 10.09 -4.80
CA GLY A 55 -1.73 10.25 -5.71
C GLY A 55 -2.14 11.72 -5.89
N VAL A 56 -2.17 12.51 -4.81
CA VAL A 56 -2.49 13.95 -4.86
C VAL A 56 -1.41 14.75 -5.59
N ARG A 57 -0.13 14.41 -5.39
CA ARG A 57 1.00 15.16 -5.97
C ARG A 57 1.30 14.80 -7.42
N HIS A 58 1.09 13.55 -7.81
CA HIS A 58 1.60 12.99 -9.06
C HIS A 58 0.53 12.28 -9.90
N GLY A 59 -0.69 12.10 -9.40
CA GLY A 59 -1.79 11.47 -10.11
C GLY A 59 -2.84 12.48 -10.58
N GLU A 60 -3.84 11.97 -11.30
CA GLU A 60 -5.02 12.73 -11.71
C GLU A 60 -6.23 12.31 -10.86
N GLY A 61 -6.87 13.29 -10.22
CA GLY A 61 -8.05 13.06 -9.38
C GLY A 61 -9.33 12.84 -10.18
N PRO A 62 -10.32 12.12 -9.62
CA PRO A 62 -10.39 11.64 -8.24
C PRO A 62 -9.51 10.41 -7.96
N LEU A 63 -9.18 10.22 -6.68
CA LEU A 63 -8.42 9.07 -6.18
C LEU A 63 -9.39 8.04 -5.59
N GLU A 64 -9.29 6.79 -6.03
CA GLU A 64 -9.99 5.65 -5.43
C GLU A 64 -9.06 4.95 -4.43
N VAL A 65 -9.42 4.99 -3.16
CA VAL A 65 -8.70 4.34 -2.06
C VAL A 65 -9.38 3.01 -1.74
N GLY A 66 -8.65 1.91 -1.84
CA GLY A 66 -9.12 0.58 -1.51
C GLY A 66 -8.35 0.00 -0.32
N ILE A 67 -9.08 -0.68 0.56
CA ILE A 67 -8.52 -1.50 1.63
C ILE A 67 -9.13 -2.89 1.56
N GLU A 68 -8.29 -3.92 1.65
CA GLU A 68 -8.70 -5.31 1.68
C GLU A 68 -7.98 -6.02 2.82
N HIS A 69 -8.71 -6.87 3.53
CA HIS A 69 -8.17 -7.82 4.48
C HIS A 69 -8.45 -9.23 4.00
N ARG A 70 -7.39 -10.01 3.83
CA ARG A 70 -7.44 -11.42 3.45
C ARG A 70 -6.38 -12.18 4.22
N ASP A 71 -6.82 -13.25 4.87
CA ASP A 71 -5.99 -14.09 5.73
C ASP A 71 -5.29 -13.20 6.80
N ASP A 72 -3.96 -13.20 6.92
CA ASP A 72 -3.21 -12.35 7.86
C ASP A 72 -2.62 -11.10 7.21
N THR A 73 -3.26 -10.61 6.14
CA THR A 73 -2.71 -9.56 5.29
C THR A 73 -3.70 -8.43 5.05
N ILE A 74 -3.21 -7.20 5.17
CA ILE A 74 -3.87 -5.98 4.73
C ILE A 74 -3.27 -5.55 3.38
N TYR A 75 -4.14 -5.27 2.42
CA TYR A 75 -3.78 -4.69 1.13
C TYR A 75 -4.36 -3.28 1.02
N LEU A 76 -3.49 -2.31 0.76
CA LEU A 76 -3.84 -0.90 0.60
C LEU A 76 -3.59 -0.51 -0.86
N ARG A 77 -4.56 0.14 -1.50
CA ARG A 77 -4.46 0.58 -2.89
C ARG A 77 -4.94 2.02 -3.02
N VAL A 78 -4.23 2.80 -3.84
CA VAL A 78 -4.68 4.10 -4.32
C VAL A 78 -4.61 4.09 -5.84
N ARG A 79 -5.75 4.28 -6.48
CA ARG A 79 -5.88 4.38 -7.93
C ARG A 79 -6.18 5.82 -8.31
N ASP A 80 -5.35 6.39 -9.19
CA ASP A 80 -5.68 7.65 -9.85
C ASP A 80 -6.56 7.40 -11.09
N SER A 81 -7.19 8.46 -11.59
CA SER A 81 -8.04 8.42 -12.78
C SER A 81 -7.29 8.76 -14.07
N GLY A 82 -5.96 8.89 -14.00
CA GLY A 82 -5.16 9.42 -15.09
C GLY A 82 -5.01 8.45 -16.27
N GLY A 83 -5.07 8.97 -17.49
CA GLY A 83 -4.86 8.15 -18.68
C GLY A 83 -3.39 7.75 -18.84
N CYS A 84 -3.05 6.49 -18.55
CA CYS A 84 -1.75 5.93 -18.93
C CYS A 84 -1.94 4.83 -19.98
N VAL A 85 -1.26 4.98 -21.11
CA VAL A 85 -1.22 3.96 -22.17
C VAL A 85 0.01 3.09 -21.85
N VAL A 86 -0.22 1.79 -21.55
CA VAL A 86 0.73 0.66 -21.26
C VAL A 86 1.49 0.61 -19.91
N PRO A 87 1.85 -0.59 -19.37
CA PRO A 87 1.38 -1.96 -19.61
C PRO A 87 0.60 -2.58 -18.42
N MET A 88 -0.33 -3.50 -18.72
CA MET A 88 -1.29 -4.16 -17.81
C MET A 88 -0.70 -5.11 -16.74
N GLN A 89 0.61 -5.07 -16.50
CA GLN A 89 1.27 -5.98 -15.56
C GLN A 89 1.69 -5.26 -14.28
N PRO A 90 1.49 -5.87 -13.10
CA PRO A 90 2.05 -5.34 -11.86
C PRO A 90 3.58 -5.26 -11.95
N VAL A 91 4.12 -4.08 -11.70
CA VAL A 91 5.57 -3.86 -11.60
C VAL A 91 5.91 -3.78 -10.12
N PRO A 92 6.62 -4.78 -9.55
CA PRO A 92 7.25 -4.64 -8.24
C PRO A 92 8.25 -3.50 -8.33
N ALA A 93 8.12 -2.52 -7.44
CA ALA A 93 9.01 -1.38 -7.48
C ALA A 93 10.23 -1.64 -6.58
N ALA A 94 11.42 -1.50 -7.16
CA ALA A 94 12.67 -1.71 -6.45
C ALA A 94 12.92 -0.55 -5.46
N PRO A 95 13.41 -0.81 -4.23
CA PRO A 95 13.74 0.24 -3.27
C PRO A 95 14.73 1.29 -3.80
N THR A 96 15.57 0.92 -4.77
CA THR A 96 16.58 1.78 -5.42
C THR A 96 16.02 2.64 -6.56
N ALA A 97 14.81 2.36 -7.06
CA ALA A 97 14.15 3.15 -8.11
C ALA A 97 13.34 4.33 -7.53
N VAL A 98 13.47 4.57 -6.22
CA VAL A 98 12.64 5.49 -5.46
C VAL A 98 13.25 6.89 -5.41
N SER A 99 12.66 7.85 -6.12
CA SER A 99 12.88 9.27 -5.83
C SER A 99 11.82 9.76 -4.82
N GLY A 100 12.23 10.05 -3.59
CA GLY A 100 11.37 10.65 -2.56
C GLY A 100 11.17 9.78 -1.30
N ARG A 101 10.99 10.43 -0.14
CA ARG A 101 10.85 9.75 1.16
C ARG A 101 9.61 8.86 1.27
N GLY A 102 8.51 9.20 0.58
CA GLY A 102 7.23 8.51 0.73
C GLY A 102 7.24 7.06 0.25
N LEU A 103 7.86 6.78 -0.90
CA LEU A 103 7.99 5.40 -1.40
C LEU A 103 9.00 4.57 -0.57
N LEU A 104 9.99 5.20 0.07
CA LEU A 104 10.88 4.51 1.02
C LEU A 104 10.11 4.08 2.28
N ILE A 105 9.20 4.93 2.77
CA ILE A 105 8.31 4.60 3.89
C ILE A 105 7.40 3.42 3.51
N ILE A 106 6.77 3.47 2.34
CA ILE A 106 5.92 2.37 1.86
C ILE A 106 6.73 1.07 1.76
N ALA A 107 7.93 1.12 1.19
CA ALA A 107 8.81 -0.05 1.08
C ALA A 107 9.22 -0.61 2.44
N ALA A 108 9.49 0.25 3.43
CA ALA A 108 9.91 -0.18 4.77
C ALA A 108 8.78 -0.78 5.62
N LEU A 109 7.53 -0.36 5.37
CA LEU A 109 6.36 -0.81 6.13
C LEU A 109 5.63 -1.99 5.49
N SER A 110 5.92 -2.31 4.23
CA SER A 110 5.20 -3.33 3.46
C SER A 110 6.00 -4.61 3.28
N VAL A 111 5.31 -5.74 3.23
CA VAL A 111 5.88 -7.02 2.80
C VAL A 111 6.08 -7.05 1.28
N ALA A 112 5.25 -6.31 0.55
CA ALA A 112 5.35 -6.12 -0.88
C ALA A 112 4.61 -4.84 -1.28
N TRP A 113 5.06 -4.19 -2.33
CA TRP A 113 4.38 -3.04 -2.92
C TRP A 113 4.68 -2.98 -4.41
N GLY A 114 3.89 -2.20 -5.14
CA GLY A 114 4.08 -2.05 -6.56
C GLY A 114 3.12 -1.08 -7.21
N VAL A 115 3.20 -1.05 -8.52
CA VAL A 115 2.38 -0.21 -9.38
C VAL A 115 1.72 -1.09 -10.44
N VAL A 116 0.43 -0.91 -10.67
CA VAL A 116 -0.31 -1.49 -11.79
C VAL A 116 -0.76 -0.35 -12.68
N TYR A 117 -0.35 -0.39 -13.94
CA TYR A 117 -0.85 0.54 -14.96
C TYR A 117 -2.08 -0.06 -15.63
N GLU A 118 -3.12 0.73 -15.75
CA GLU A 118 -4.39 0.34 -16.33
C GLU A 118 -4.76 1.29 -17.46
N ARG A 119 -5.70 0.87 -18.32
CA ARG A 119 -6.12 1.67 -19.49
C ARG A 119 -6.56 3.10 -19.12
N PHE A 120 -7.12 3.27 -17.92
CA PHE A 120 -7.65 4.53 -17.40
C PHE A 120 -7.23 4.72 -15.93
N GLY A 121 -5.93 4.62 -15.65
CA GLY A 121 -5.42 4.89 -14.31
C GLY A 121 -4.10 4.22 -14.01
N LYS A 122 -3.52 4.63 -12.88
CA LYS A 122 -2.43 3.95 -12.21
C LYS A 122 -2.85 3.61 -10.80
N SER A 123 -2.71 2.34 -10.43
CA SER A 123 -2.90 1.86 -9.06
C SER A 123 -1.54 1.69 -8.40
N VAL A 124 -1.26 2.43 -7.32
CA VAL A 124 -0.13 2.15 -6.43
C VAL A 124 -0.67 1.38 -5.22
N TRP A 125 0.02 0.31 -4.83
CA TRP A 125 -0.46 -0.57 -3.78
C TRP A 125 0.66 -1.03 -2.87
N CYS A 126 0.30 -1.39 -1.63
CA CYS A 126 1.18 -2.09 -0.72
C CYS A 126 0.42 -3.15 0.08
N ARG A 127 1.17 -4.13 0.55
CA ARG A 127 0.71 -5.28 1.32
C ARG A 127 1.42 -5.30 2.65
N MET A 128 0.71 -5.49 3.73
CA MET A 128 1.23 -5.46 5.11
C MET A 128 0.70 -6.68 5.87
N SER A 129 1.51 -7.24 6.74
CA SER A 129 1.04 -8.30 7.65
C SER A 129 0.29 -7.68 8.81
N VAL A 130 -0.80 -8.32 9.24
CA VAL A 130 -1.51 -7.97 10.48
C VAL A 130 -0.62 -8.27 11.70
N ASP A 131 0.22 -9.30 11.60
CA ASP A 131 1.25 -9.62 12.58
C ASP A 131 2.66 -9.35 12.02
N ARG A 132 3.31 -8.32 12.55
CA ARG A 132 4.66 -7.91 12.16
C ARG A 132 5.72 -8.98 12.47
N ALA A 133 5.50 -9.83 13.48
CA ALA A 133 6.40 -10.92 13.83
C ALA A 133 6.35 -12.07 12.80
N LEU A 134 5.17 -12.34 12.22
CA LEU A 134 5.02 -13.30 11.12
C LEU A 134 5.69 -12.79 9.83
N ALA A 135 5.58 -11.50 9.52
CA ALA A 135 6.26 -10.89 8.37
C ALA A 135 7.79 -11.01 8.41
N ALA A 136 8.38 -10.86 9.60
CA ALA A 136 9.83 -10.98 9.77
C ALA A 136 10.33 -12.44 9.63
N SER A 137 9.46 -13.43 9.88
CA SER A 137 9.81 -14.85 9.84
C SER A 137 9.78 -15.43 8.41
N GLU A 138 8.98 -14.85 7.50
CA GLU A 138 8.92 -15.25 6.09
C GLU A 138 10.08 -14.70 5.24
N VAL A 139 10.78 -13.65 5.71
CA VAL A 139 11.99 -13.12 5.08
C VAL A 139 13.19 -14.00 5.47
N THR A 140 13.17 -15.28 5.10
CA THR A 140 14.41 -16.05 5.04
C THR A 140 15.23 -15.48 3.87
N PRO A 141 16.45 -14.96 4.07
CA PRO A 141 17.27 -14.52 2.95
C PRO A 141 17.55 -15.75 2.10
N ARG A 142 17.02 -15.78 0.88
CA ARG A 142 17.42 -16.79 -0.11
C ARG A 142 18.92 -16.62 -0.30
N ARG A 143 19.71 -17.52 0.30
CA ARG A 143 21.16 -17.58 0.08
C ARG A 143 21.39 -17.56 -1.43
N ALA A 144 22.05 -16.52 -1.92
CA ALA A 144 22.61 -16.54 -3.26
C ALA A 144 23.56 -17.75 -3.33
N GLY A 145 23.19 -18.74 -4.14
CA GLY A 145 24.05 -19.89 -4.41
C GLY A 145 25.40 -19.43 -4.97
N PRO A 146 26.49 -20.18 -4.73
CA PRO A 146 27.81 -19.80 -5.18
C PRO A 146 27.81 -19.73 -6.71
N ARG A 147 28.22 -18.58 -7.27
CA ARG A 147 28.49 -18.45 -8.70
C ARG A 147 29.68 -19.35 -9.03
N GLY A 148 29.41 -20.51 -9.60
CA GLY A 148 30.42 -21.43 -10.09
C GLY A 148 31.28 -20.77 -11.16
N GLY A 149 32.59 -20.80 -10.95
CA GLY A 149 33.57 -20.39 -11.95
C GLY A 149 33.67 -21.40 -13.09
N ARG A 150 34.01 -20.88 -14.26
CA ARG A 150 34.85 -21.52 -15.27
C ARG A 150 35.69 -20.44 -15.92
#